data_AF-A0A538SVZ1-F1
#
_entry.id   AF-A0A538SVZ1-F1
#
_cell.length_a   1.000
_cell.length_b   1.000
_cell.length_c   1.000
_cell.angle_alpha   90.00
_cell.angle_beta   90.00
_cell.angle_gamma   90.00
#
_symmetry.space_group_name_H-M   'P 1'
#
loop_
_entity.id
_entity.type
_entity.pdbx_description
1 polymer ?
#
loop_
_entity_poly.entity_id
_entity_poly.type
_entity_poly.pdbx_seq_one_letter_code
_entity_poly.pdbx_strand_id
1 'polypeptide(L)'
;MRKSGVIALALIGLLFLGGTVLYYSKYRQSEAEFSQMTAQEHETRIKYGQAINEISMIQDSLNTIVLGEAPLLQGHAQSEVPLPPTVRDQVLGRISMLRAGLERTKERIQALDAKLKRNGVQISGLQKMIAGLKKSVAEREESIAQLNTQVQSLQTRVA
;
A
#
# COMPACT_ATOMS: atom_id res chain seq x y z
N MET A 1 -5.45 -77.99 -14.04
CA MET A 1 -4.58 -76.96 -13.40
C MET A 1 -4.27 -75.74 -14.29
N ARG A 2 -4.44 -75.77 -15.63
CA ARG A 2 -4.15 -74.60 -16.50
C ARG A 2 -5.13 -73.42 -16.39
N LYS A 3 -6.41 -73.67 -16.10
CA LYS A 3 -7.45 -72.62 -16.04
C LYS A 3 -7.33 -71.70 -14.81
N SER A 4 -6.91 -72.24 -13.67
CA SER A 4 -6.68 -71.46 -12.44
C SER A 4 -5.48 -70.52 -12.57
N GLY A 5 -4.43 -70.91 -13.29
CA GLY A 5 -3.28 -70.05 -13.59
C GLY A 5 -3.64 -68.83 -14.46
N VAL A 6 -4.53 -69.01 -15.43
CA VAL A 6 -5.01 -67.91 -16.30
C VAL A 6 -5.88 -66.92 -15.52
N ILE A 7 -6.73 -67.41 -14.62
CA ILE A 7 -7.58 -66.56 -13.77
C ILE A 7 -6.72 -65.76 -12.78
N ALA A 8 -5.70 -66.37 -12.19
CA ALA A 8 -4.76 -65.68 -11.30
C ALA A 8 -3.97 -64.59 -12.04
N LEU A 9 -3.50 -64.86 -13.27
CA LEU A 9 -2.83 -63.88 -14.13
C LEU A 9 -3.75 -62.71 -14.51
N ALA A 10 -5.02 -62.99 -14.83
CA ALA A 10 -6.00 -61.96 -15.15
C ALA A 10 -6.28 -61.04 -13.96
N LEU A 11 -6.38 -61.59 -12.75
CA LEU A 11 -6.58 -60.81 -11.52
C LEU A 11 -5.37 -59.92 -11.20
N ILE A 12 -4.15 -60.43 -11.38
CA ILE A 12 -2.92 -59.66 -11.19
C ILE A 12 -2.85 -58.50 -12.20
N GLY A 13 -3.17 -58.76 -13.48
CA GLY A 13 -3.20 -57.72 -14.51
C GLY A 13 -4.21 -56.61 -14.20
N LEU A 14 -5.38 -56.96 -13.67
CA LEU A 14 -6.43 -56.01 -13.31
C LEU A 14 -6.02 -55.14 -12.11
N LEU A 15 -5.28 -55.72 -11.16
CA LEU A 15 -4.74 -55.03 -9.99
C LEU A 15 -3.65 -54.02 -10.40
N PHE A 16 -2.76 -54.40 -11.33
CA PHE A 16 -1.76 -53.48 -11.90
C PHE A 16 -2.40 -52.33 -12.69
N LEU A 17 -3.41 -52.62 -13.50
CA LEU A 17 -4.15 -51.59 -14.24
C LEU A 17 -4.84 -50.58 -13.30
N GLY A 18 -5.53 -51.07 -12.27
CA GLY A 18 -6.18 -50.22 -11.26
C GLY A 18 -5.19 -49.33 -10.49
N GLY A 19 -4.04 -49.89 -10.08
CA GLY A 19 -2.97 -49.14 -9.42
C GLY A 19 -2.39 -48.04 -10.29
N THR A 20 -2.22 -48.30 -11.60
CA THR A 20 -1.66 -47.32 -12.55
C THR A 20 -2.60 -46.14 -12.76
N VAL A 21 -3.92 -46.39 -12.87
CA VAL A 21 -4.94 -45.34 -13.03
C VAL A 21 -5.02 -44.44 -11.79
N LEU A 22 -4.99 -45.03 -10.59
CA LEU A 22 -5.00 -44.24 -9.34
C LEU A 22 -3.76 -43.36 -9.21
N TYR A 23 -2.58 -43.90 -9.51
CA TYR A 23 -1.32 -43.16 -9.45
C TYR A 23 -1.29 -41.99 -10.44
N TYR A 24 -1.80 -42.20 -11.65
CA TYR A 24 -1.87 -41.16 -12.68
C TYR A 24 -2.82 -40.01 -12.30
N SER A 25 -3.97 -40.32 -11.66
CA SER A 25 -4.90 -39.29 -11.18
C SER A 25 -4.28 -38.41 -10.10
N LYS A 26 -3.54 -39.04 -9.16
CA LYS A 26 -2.87 -38.33 -8.06
C LYS A 26 -1.72 -37.47 -8.56
N TYR A 27 -1.02 -37.92 -9.60
CA TYR A 27 0.05 -37.16 -10.25
C TYR A 27 -0.48 -35.91 -10.96
N ARG A 28 -1.59 -36.04 -11.72
CA ARG A 28 -2.25 -34.87 -12.32
C ARG A 28 -2.81 -33.90 -11.29
N GLN A 29 -3.34 -34.40 -10.18
CA GLN A 29 -3.83 -33.57 -9.09
C GLN A 29 -2.69 -32.80 -8.42
N SER A 30 -1.52 -33.45 -8.27
CA SER A 30 -0.31 -32.82 -7.73
C SER A 30 0.27 -31.75 -8.66
N GLU A 31 0.29 -31.97 -9.98
CA GLU A 31 0.69 -30.92 -10.94
C GLU A 31 -0.28 -29.73 -10.94
N ALA A 32 -1.59 -29.99 -10.81
CA ALA A 32 -2.60 -28.93 -10.73
C ALA A 32 -2.44 -28.09 -9.46
N GLU A 33 -2.23 -28.73 -8.30
CA GLU A 33 -1.96 -28.05 -7.03
C GLU A 33 -0.66 -27.25 -7.08
N PHE A 34 0.40 -27.79 -7.69
CA PHE A 34 1.67 -27.06 -7.85
C PHE A 34 1.47 -25.84 -8.73
N SER A 35 0.77 -25.97 -9.85
CA SER A 35 0.45 -24.82 -10.73
C SER A 35 -0.38 -23.76 -10.00
N GLN A 36 -1.34 -24.17 -9.16
CA GLN A 36 -2.16 -23.25 -8.37
C GLN A 36 -1.36 -22.55 -7.28
N MET A 37 -0.50 -23.27 -6.54
CA MET A 37 0.36 -22.66 -5.52
C MET A 37 1.31 -21.65 -6.15
N THR A 38 1.92 -21.99 -7.28
CA THR A 38 2.84 -21.10 -8.00
C THR A 38 2.12 -19.85 -8.49
N ALA A 39 0.90 -19.99 -9.01
CA ALA A 39 0.06 -18.87 -9.43
C ALA A 39 -0.33 -17.96 -8.25
N GLN A 40 -0.72 -18.53 -7.12
CA GLN A 40 -1.05 -17.78 -5.89
C GLN A 40 0.17 -17.05 -5.30
N GLU A 41 1.35 -17.67 -5.35
CA GLU A 41 2.59 -17.05 -4.90
C GLU A 41 2.95 -15.84 -5.78
N HIS A 42 2.88 -16.01 -7.11
CA HIS A 42 3.11 -14.92 -8.05
C HIS A 42 2.12 -13.78 -7.87
N GLU A 43 0.84 -14.09 -7.72
CA GLU A 43 -0.21 -13.10 -7.47
C GLU A 43 0.06 -12.32 -6.17
N THR A 44 0.46 -13.02 -5.11
CA THR A 44 0.81 -12.41 -3.81
C THR A 44 2.02 -11.50 -3.94
N ARG A 45 3.08 -11.91 -4.64
CA ARG A 45 4.27 -11.07 -4.89
C ARG A 45 3.94 -9.82 -5.69
N ILE A 46 3.09 -9.94 -6.71
CA ILE A 46 2.63 -8.78 -7.50
C ILE A 46 1.87 -7.80 -6.61
N LYS A 47 0.91 -8.28 -5.80
CA LYS A 47 0.15 -7.44 -4.86
C LYS A 47 1.07 -6.74 -3.84
N TYR A 48 2.08 -7.45 -3.33
CA TYR A 48 3.10 -6.88 -2.46
C TYR A 48 3.93 -5.78 -3.14
N GLY A 49 4.41 -6.03 -4.36
CA GLY A 49 5.19 -5.08 -5.13
C GLY A 49 4.40 -3.80 -5.44
N GLN A 50 3.11 -3.96 -5.79
CA GLN A 50 2.20 -2.84 -5.98
C GLN A 50 2.02 -2.02 -4.70
N ALA A 51 1.82 -2.67 -3.55
CA ALA A 51 1.69 -1.98 -2.27
C ALA A 51 2.96 -1.20 -1.89
N ILE A 52 4.14 -1.76 -2.12
CA ILE A 52 5.43 -1.08 -1.88
C ILE A 52 5.56 0.14 -2.81
N ASN A 53 5.20 -0.01 -4.08
CA ASN A 53 5.24 1.10 -5.03
C ASN A 53 4.25 2.22 -4.62
N GLU A 54 3.04 1.86 -4.18
CA GLU A 54 2.07 2.81 -3.65
C GLU A 54 2.61 3.56 -2.42
N ILE A 55 3.28 2.85 -1.50
CA ILE A 55 3.95 3.46 -0.33
C ILE A 55 5.07 4.41 -0.75
N SER A 56 5.88 4.05 -1.75
CA SER A 56 6.96 4.90 -2.26
C SER A 56 6.40 6.20 -2.87
N MET A 57 5.35 6.11 -3.68
CA MET A 57 4.68 7.29 -4.23
C MET A 57 4.06 8.18 -3.13
N ILE A 58 3.51 7.59 -2.08
CA ILE A 58 3.00 8.34 -0.93
C ILE A 58 4.14 9.08 -0.22
N GLN A 59 5.29 8.42 -0.01
CA GLN A 59 6.46 9.05 0.61
C GLN A 59 7.00 10.20 -0.24
N ASP A 60 7.05 10.07 -1.56
CA ASP A 60 7.49 11.13 -2.47
C ASP A 60 6.54 12.34 -2.45
N SER A 61 5.23 12.08 -2.44
CA SER A 61 4.20 13.11 -2.25
C SER A 61 4.37 13.84 -0.92
N LEU A 62 4.59 13.10 0.18
CA LEU A 62 4.85 13.68 1.50
C LEU A 62 6.15 14.48 1.52
N ASN A 63 7.21 14.02 0.85
CA ASN A 63 8.47 14.74 0.75
C ASN A 63 8.28 16.06 -0.01
N THR A 64 7.55 16.05 -1.13
CA THR A 64 7.20 17.26 -1.87
C THR A 64 6.43 18.26 -1.01
N ILE A 65 5.54 17.78 -0.14
CA ILE A 65 4.85 18.61 0.86
C ILE A 65 5.85 19.22 1.86
N VAL A 66 6.83 18.46 2.40
CA VAL A 66 7.91 19.01 3.25
C VAL A 66 8.63 20.15 2.57
N LEU A 67 9.07 19.92 1.32
CA LEU A 67 9.87 20.90 0.59
C LEU A 67 9.06 22.19 0.32
N GLY A 68 7.74 22.07 0.16
CA GLY A 68 6.83 23.22 0.06
C GLY A 68 6.57 23.94 1.38
N GLU A 69 6.58 23.22 2.52
CA GLU A 69 6.38 23.76 3.88
C GLU A 69 7.64 24.47 4.42
N ALA A 70 8.83 23.93 4.14
CA ALA A 70 10.11 24.46 4.64
C ALA A 70 10.33 25.98 4.42
N PRO A 71 10.12 26.55 3.23
CA PRO A 71 10.28 27.99 3.02
C PRO A 71 9.20 28.83 3.72
N LEU A 72 8.01 28.27 4.00
CA LEU A 72 6.96 28.95 4.76
C LEU A 72 7.35 29.06 6.23
N LEU A 73 7.86 27.97 6.82
CA LEU A 73 8.33 27.96 8.21
C LEU A 73 9.55 28.86 8.42
N GLN A 74 10.51 28.88 7.48
CA GLN A 74 11.72 29.69 7.59
C GLN A 74 11.48 31.18 7.32
N GLY A 75 10.62 31.51 6.35
CA GLY A 75 10.30 32.91 6.03
C GLY A 75 9.59 33.66 7.17
N HIS A 76 8.90 32.94 8.07
CA HIS A 76 8.15 33.52 9.18
C HIS A 76 8.97 33.62 10.48
N ALA A 77 10.06 32.85 10.60
CA ALA A 77 10.94 32.88 11.78
C ALA A 77 11.91 34.08 11.80
N GLN A 78 12.14 34.75 10.65
CA GLN A 78 13.13 35.82 10.52
C GLN A 78 12.55 37.21 10.25
N SER A 79 11.24 37.34 10.02
CA SER A 79 10.64 38.62 9.65
C SER A 79 9.58 39.05 10.67
N GLU A 80 9.99 39.91 11.60
CA GLU A 80 9.10 40.72 12.45
C GLU A 80 8.38 41.85 11.66
N VAL A 81 8.62 41.89 10.35
CA VAL A 81 8.08 42.88 9.41
C VAL A 81 6.71 42.40 8.91
N PRO A 82 5.66 43.25 8.96
CA PRO A 82 4.36 42.93 8.38
C PRO A 82 4.49 42.51 6.91
N LEU A 83 4.03 41.31 6.57
CA LEU A 83 4.05 40.82 5.20
C LEU A 83 3.17 41.71 4.31
N PRO A 84 3.65 42.12 3.12
CA PRO A 84 2.81 42.79 2.13
C PRO A 84 1.59 41.91 1.78
N PRO A 85 0.41 42.49 1.53
CA PRO A 85 -0.82 41.74 1.25
C PRO A 85 -0.68 40.75 0.08
N THR A 86 0.11 41.10 -0.94
CA THR A 86 0.40 40.23 -2.10
C THR A 86 1.16 38.96 -1.73
N VAL A 87 2.09 39.04 -0.76
CA VAL A 87 2.88 37.88 -0.29
C VAL A 87 2.01 36.99 0.60
N ARG A 88 1.12 37.59 1.37
CA ARG A 88 0.15 36.88 2.21
C ARG A 88 -0.82 36.02 1.39
N ASP A 89 -1.43 36.59 0.36
CA ASP A 89 -2.35 35.87 -0.52
C ASP A 89 -1.63 34.71 -1.24
N GLN A 90 -0.36 34.92 -1.61
CA GLN A 90 0.48 33.87 -2.16
C GLN A 90 0.76 32.74 -1.15
N VAL A 91 1.00 33.07 0.12
CA VAL A 91 1.19 32.07 1.19
C VAL A 91 -0.09 31.28 1.43
N LEU A 92 -1.24 31.95 1.60
CA LEU A 92 -2.53 31.26 1.77
C LEU A 92 -2.87 30.34 0.58
N GLY A 93 -2.59 30.80 -0.64
CA GLY A 93 -2.68 29.97 -1.84
C GLY A 93 -1.80 28.72 -1.74
N ARG A 94 -0.56 28.86 -1.29
CA ARG A 94 0.35 27.71 -1.07
C ARG A 94 -0.16 26.77 0.01
N ILE A 95 -0.63 27.24 1.17
CA ILE A 95 -1.16 26.31 2.21
C ILE A 95 -2.41 25.58 1.71
N SER A 96 -3.25 26.23 0.90
CA SER A 96 -4.43 25.57 0.30
C SER A 96 -4.04 24.43 -0.64
N MET A 97 -2.99 24.63 -1.45
CA MET A 97 -2.44 23.58 -2.32
C MET A 97 -1.80 22.45 -1.50
N LEU A 98 -1.09 22.77 -0.42
CA LEU A 98 -0.51 21.78 0.49
C LEU A 98 -1.60 20.95 1.17
N ARG A 99 -2.68 21.58 1.66
CA ARG A 99 -3.85 20.86 2.21
C ARG A 99 -4.47 19.91 1.19
N ALA A 100 -4.68 20.38 -0.05
CA ALA A 100 -5.23 19.54 -1.10
C ALA A 100 -4.30 18.37 -1.50
N GLY A 101 -2.98 18.56 -1.42
CA GLY A 101 -1.99 17.49 -1.59
C GLY A 101 -2.02 16.48 -0.44
N LEU A 102 -2.16 16.97 0.78
CA LEU A 102 -2.22 16.14 1.98
C LEU A 102 -3.49 15.28 2.03
N GLU A 103 -4.65 15.86 1.68
CA GLU A 103 -5.92 15.11 1.63
C GLU A 103 -5.86 13.99 0.58
N ARG A 104 -5.35 14.27 -0.62
CA ARG A 104 -5.12 13.21 -1.64
C ARG A 104 -4.18 12.12 -1.14
N THR A 105 -3.16 12.49 -0.36
CA THR A 105 -2.21 11.54 0.21
C THR A 105 -2.91 10.64 1.24
N LYS A 106 -3.77 11.21 2.08
CA LYS A 106 -4.59 10.50 3.07
C LYS A 106 -5.57 9.53 2.44
N GLU A 107 -6.28 9.94 1.39
CA GLU A 107 -7.18 9.07 0.62
C GLU A 107 -6.43 7.85 0.06
N ARG A 108 -5.24 8.07 -0.50
CA ARG A 108 -4.38 6.98 -1.02
C ARG A 108 -3.95 6.01 0.07
N ILE A 109 -3.59 6.51 1.26
CA ILE A 109 -3.25 5.69 2.42
C ILE A 109 -4.45 4.84 2.86
N GLN A 110 -5.66 5.43 2.91
CA GLN A 110 -6.88 4.70 3.28
C GLN A 110 -7.24 3.61 2.25
N ALA A 111 -7.14 3.93 0.96
CA ALA A 111 -7.36 2.97 -0.12
C ALA A 111 -6.37 1.80 -0.03
N LEU A 112 -5.09 2.08 0.23
CA LEU A 112 -4.06 1.06 0.42
C LEU A 112 -4.32 0.19 1.67
N ASP A 113 -4.71 0.80 2.80
CA ASP A 113 -5.08 0.06 4.03
C ASP A 113 -6.27 -0.88 3.78
N ALA A 114 -7.29 -0.41 3.07
CA ALA A 114 -8.45 -1.24 2.71
C ALA A 114 -8.08 -2.39 1.76
N LYS A 115 -7.22 -2.13 0.76
CA LYS A 115 -6.70 -3.16 -0.15
C LYS A 115 -5.93 -4.23 0.62
N LEU A 116 -5.04 -3.84 1.54
CA LEU A 116 -4.27 -4.80 2.33
C LEU A 116 -5.15 -5.64 3.25
N LYS A 117 -6.14 -5.03 3.91
CA LYS A 117 -7.11 -5.75 4.74
C LYS A 117 -7.93 -6.77 3.94
N ARG A 118 -8.41 -6.39 2.74
CA ARG A 118 -9.17 -7.29 1.85
C ARG A 118 -8.35 -8.45 1.33
N ASN A 119 -7.07 -8.23 1.06
CA ASN A 119 -6.21 -9.26 0.49
C ASN A 119 -5.77 -10.33 1.49
N GLY A 120 -6.12 -10.21 2.79
CA GLY A 120 -5.89 -11.24 3.81
C GLY A 120 -4.42 -11.54 4.12
N VAL A 121 -3.48 -10.94 3.40
CA VAL A 121 -2.05 -11.11 3.62
C VAL A 121 -1.67 -10.27 4.83
N GLN A 122 -1.39 -10.94 5.95
CA GLN A 122 -0.89 -10.32 7.18
C GLN A 122 0.55 -9.87 6.97
N ILE A 123 0.71 -8.74 6.29
CA ILE A 123 2.01 -8.13 6.09
C ILE A 123 2.18 -7.11 7.20
N SER A 124 2.49 -7.60 8.40
CA SER A 124 2.74 -6.74 9.57
C SER A 124 3.73 -5.61 9.27
N GLY A 125 4.67 -5.82 8.33
CA GLY A 125 5.57 -4.79 7.81
C GLY A 125 4.86 -3.65 7.06
N LEU A 126 3.97 -3.94 6.12
CA LEU A 126 3.22 -2.91 5.37
C LEU A 126 2.20 -2.19 6.25
N GLN A 127 1.59 -2.91 7.20
CA GLN A 127 0.71 -2.29 8.19
C GLN A 127 1.45 -1.29 9.07
N LYS A 128 2.67 -1.63 9.53
CA LYS A 128 3.53 -0.69 10.26
C LYS A 128 3.92 0.52 9.42
N MET A 129 4.27 0.32 8.14
CA MET A 129 4.57 1.43 7.22
C MET A 129 3.36 2.37 7.06
N ILE A 130 2.17 1.83 6.87
CA ILE A 130 0.93 2.62 6.76
C ILE A 130 0.62 3.37 8.06
N ALA A 131 0.82 2.75 9.22
CA ALA A 131 0.65 3.41 10.50
C ALA A 131 1.63 4.60 10.65
N GLY A 132 2.89 4.43 10.23
CA GLY A 132 3.87 5.51 10.18
C GLY A 132 3.46 6.64 9.23
N LEU A 133 2.97 6.30 8.03
CA LEU A 133 2.46 7.28 7.07
C LEU A 133 1.26 8.07 7.61
N LYS A 134 0.30 7.38 8.26
CA LYS A 134 -0.84 8.03 8.93
C LYS A 134 -0.39 9.01 10.00
N LYS A 135 0.61 8.63 10.80
CA LYS A 135 1.19 9.51 11.83
C LYS A 135 1.84 10.76 11.19
N SER A 136 2.66 10.58 10.15
CA SER A 136 3.32 11.70 9.47
C SER A 136 2.31 12.65 8.81
N VAL A 137 1.22 12.13 8.25
CA VAL A 137 0.12 12.97 7.75
C VAL A 137 -0.51 13.79 8.87
N ALA A 138 -0.80 13.18 10.01
CA ALA A 138 -1.41 13.89 11.15
C ALA A 138 -0.50 15.02 11.69
N GLU A 139 0.80 14.76 11.85
CA GLU A 139 1.79 15.76 12.27
C GLU A 139 1.86 16.95 11.31
N ARG A 140 1.67 16.72 10.01
CA ARG A 140 1.63 17.77 8.98
C ARG A 140 0.31 18.52 8.94
N GLU A 141 -0.81 17.84 9.14
CA GLU A 141 -2.12 18.48 9.27
C GLU A 141 -2.07 19.53 10.40
N GLU A 142 -1.46 19.16 11.54
CA GLU A 142 -1.22 20.07 12.66
C GLU A 142 -0.30 21.23 12.26
N SER A 143 0.82 20.96 11.59
CA SER A 143 1.78 21.99 11.16
C SER A 143 1.15 23.01 10.20
N ILE A 144 0.36 22.54 9.23
CA ILE A 144 -0.38 23.42 8.31
C ILE A 144 -1.46 24.21 9.04
N ALA A 145 -2.14 23.61 10.03
CA ALA A 145 -3.10 24.33 10.85
C ALA A 145 -2.44 25.46 11.66
N GLN A 146 -1.27 25.22 12.23
CA GLN A 146 -0.48 26.23 12.93
C GLN A 146 -0.04 27.35 11.99
N LEU A 147 0.48 27.03 10.80
CA LEU A 147 0.85 28.02 9.78
C LEU A 147 -0.34 28.89 9.38
N ASN A 148 -1.51 28.29 9.17
CA ASN A 148 -2.73 29.03 8.83
C ASN A 148 -3.15 29.99 9.95
N THR A 149 -3.10 29.57 11.22
CA THR A 149 -3.40 30.43 12.37
C THR A 149 -2.43 31.59 12.50
N GLN A 150 -1.13 31.36 12.27
CA GLN A 150 -0.12 32.42 12.30
C GLN A 150 -0.35 33.46 11.19
N VAL A 151 -0.70 33.02 9.98
CA VAL A 151 -1.02 33.95 8.88
C VAL A 151 -2.32 34.73 9.14
N GLN A 152 -3.28 34.14 9.86
CA GLN A 152 -4.52 34.81 10.26
C GLN A 152 -4.30 35.81 11.41
N SER A 153 -3.46 35.52 12.41
CA SER A 153 -3.18 36.48 13.50
C SER A 153 -2.46 37.74 13.00
N LEU A 154 -1.62 37.59 11.98
CA LEU A 154 -1.01 38.72 11.27
C LEU A 154 -2.03 39.57 10.51
N GLN A 155 -3.17 39.00 10.07
CA GLN A 155 -4.26 39.77 9.45
C GLN A 155 -4.92 40.72 10.45
N THR A 156 -5.21 40.25 11.65
CA THR A 156 -5.93 41.02 12.68
C THR A 156 -5.10 42.18 13.24
N ARG A 157 -3.77 42.13 13.11
CA ARG A 157 -2.87 43.20 13.58
C ARG A 157 -2.65 44.34 12.59
N VAL A 158 -3.03 44.15 11.32
CA VAL A 158 -2.79 45.11 10.22
C VAL A 158 -4.08 45.80 9.74
N ALA A 159 -5.25 45.40 10.28
CA ALA A 159 -6.54 46.08 10.10
C ALA A 159 -6.80 47.06 11.25
#